data_AF-A0A962M6Q9-F1
#
_entry.id   AF-A0A962M6Q9-F1
#
_cell.length_a   1.000
_cell.length_b   1.000
_cell.length_c   1.000
_cell.angle_alpha   90.00
_cell.angle_beta   90.00
_cell.angle_gamma   90.00
#
_symmetry.space_group_name_H-M   'P 1'
#
loop_
_entity.id
_entity.type
_entity.pdbx_description
1 polymer ?
#
loop_
_entity_poly.entity_id
_entity_poly.type
_entity_poly.pdbx_seq_one_letter_code
_entity_poly.pdbx_strand_id
1 'polypeptide(L)'
;MTNRRNVSRELEYRDLDIAGVIRPQGVELQGVQTLTGAGAVDLISPITHLVTTGANALTLADGEEGQIKYIVMKTDGGDGTLTPTNLGNGSTLTFDDAGDSAHLLFTNGNWYFMGGTATLA
;
A
#
# COMPACT_ATOMS: atom_id res chain seq x y z
N MET A 1 50.46 -8.06 -35.93
CA MET A 1 49.53 -7.84 -34.80
C MET A 1 48.26 -7.24 -35.37
N THR A 2 47.23 -8.06 -35.61
CA THR A 2 45.95 -7.55 -36.09
C THR A 2 44.91 -7.84 -35.02
N ASN A 3 44.57 -6.79 -34.28
CA ASN A 3 43.54 -6.75 -33.26
C ASN A 3 42.17 -6.89 -33.94
N ARG A 4 41.58 -8.08 -33.90
CA ARG A 4 40.26 -8.39 -34.51
C ARG A 4 39.42 -9.37 -33.67
N ARG A 5 39.46 -9.27 -32.34
CA ARG A 5 38.55 -10.07 -31.49
C ARG A 5 37.45 -9.21 -30.86
N ASN A 6 36.64 -8.60 -31.73
CA ASN A 6 35.35 -7.99 -31.43
C ASN A 6 34.22 -9.07 -31.42
N VAL A 7 34.31 -10.14 -30.61
CA VAL A 7 33.21 -11.13 -30.54
C VAL A 7 32.99 -11.76 -29.15
N SER A 8 33.46 -11.17 -28.05
CA SER A 8 33.20 -11.76 -26.71
C SER A 8 33.08 -10.77 -25.55
N ARG A 9 32.89 -9.48 -25.83
CA ARG A 9 32.50 -8.48 -24.80
C ARG A 9 31.00 -8.20 -24.81
N GLU A 10 30.23 -9.02 -25.52
CA GLU A 10 28.82 -9.23 -25.27
C GLU A 10 28.75 -10.15 -24.04
N LEU A 11 29.03 -9.61 -22.86
CA LEU A 11 28.35 -10.14 -21.70
C LEU A 11 26.88 -9.83 -21.98
N GLU A 12 26.18 -10.86 -22.48
CA GLU A 12 24.88 -11.29 -22.01
C GLU A 12 24.30 -10.32 -20.97
N TYR A 13 23.11 -9.76 -21.22
CA TYR A 13 22.33 -8.88 -20.34
C TYR A 13 22.20 -9.44 -18.91
N ARG A 14 23.30 -9.44 -18.16
CA ARG A 14 23.44 -9.96 -16.79
C ARG A 14 23.31 -8.84 -15.77
N ASP A 15 23.57 -7.63 -16.22
CA ASP A 15 23.11 -6.44 -15.57
C ASP A 15 21.80 -6.12 -16.28
N LEU A 16 20.71 -6.74 -15.84
CA LEU A 16 19.38 -6.17 -16.10
C LEU A 16 19.47 -4.73 -15.59
N ASP A 17 19.65 -3.76 -16.49
CA ASP A 17 19.32 -2.40 -16.12
C ASP A 17 17.84 -2.44 -15.78
N ILE A 18 17.49 -1.77 -14.69
CA ILE A 18 16.15 -1.86 -14.13
C ILE A 18 15.05 -1.55 -15.18
N ALA A 19 15.42 -0.89 -16.29
CA ALA A 19 14.60 -0.65 -17.48
C ALA A 19 14.00 -1.90 -18.16
N GLY A 20 14.58 -3.09 -18.03
CA GLY A 20 14.03 -4.34 -18.59
C GLY A 20 13.03 -5.10 -17.68
N VAL A 21 12.96 -4.72 -16.40
CA VAL A 21 12.09 -5.36 -15.38
C VAL A 21 10.97 -4.42 -14.91
N ILE A 22 11.05 -3.13 -15.23
CA ILE A 22 10.04 -2.13 -14.90
C ILE A 22 8.84 -2.22 -15.87
N ARG A 23 7.68 -2.58 -15.32
CA ARG A 23 6.36 -2.44 -15.97
C ARG A 23 6.09 -0.94 -16.23
N PRO A 24 5.18 -0.54 -17.15
CA PRO A 24 5.01 0.86 -17.61
C PRO A 24 4.51 1.90 -16.57
N GLN A 25 4.65 1.64 -15.26
CA GLN A 25 4.32 2.57 -14.18
C GLN A 25 5.54 3.04 -13.35
N GLY A 26 6.78 2.65 -13.71
CA GLY A 26 8.01 3.13 -13.04
C GLY A 26 8.54 2.19 -11.94
N VAL A 27 9.75 2.43 -11.43
CA VAL A 27 10.25 1.79 -10.19
C VAL A 27 9.48 2.41 -9.03
N GLU A 28 8.34 1.84 -8.67
CA GLU A 28 7.66 2.20 -7.44
C GLU A 28 8.41 1.54 -6.27
N LEU A 29 9.43 2.24 -5.75
CA LEU A 29 9.93 1.95 -4.41
C LEU A 29 8.78 2.22 -3.45
N GLN A 30 8.23 1.16 -2.86
CA GLN A 30 7.10 1.18 -1.92
C GLN A 30 7.13 2.42 -1.00
N GLY A 31 6.36 3.44 -1.37
CA GLY A 31 6.34 4.74 -0.70
C GLY A 31 5.35 4.77 0.45
N VAL A 32 5.21 5.94 1.07
CA VAL A 32 4.17 6.22 2.05
C VAL A 32 3.12 7.13 1.42
N GLN A 33 1.87 6.70 1.42
CA GLN A 33 0.75 7.55 1.05
C GLN A 33 0.49 8.53 2.21
N THR A 34 0.28 9.81 1.91
CA THR A 34 -0.41 10.73 2.85
C THR A 34 -1.79 11.03 2.28
N LEU A 35 -2.84 10.54 2.95
CA LEU A 35 -4.23 10.76 2.57
C LEU A 35 -4.82 11.83 3.48
N THR A 36 -5.26 12.95 2.92
CA THR A 36 -5.88 14.06 3.67
C THR A 36 -7.37 14.15 3.32
N GLY A 37 -8.23 14.07 4.35
CA GLY A 37 -9.67 14.04 4.20
C GLY A 37 -10.20 12.67 3.77
N ALA A 38 -11.41 12.65 3.19
CA ALA A 38 -12.10 11.44 2.74
C ALA A 38 -11.54 10.96 1.40
N GLY A 39 -11.58 9.64 1.17
CA GLY A 39 -11.17 9.07 -0.12
C GLY A 39 -10.63 7.65 -0.05
N ALA A 40 -10.10 7.19 -1.18
CA ALA A 40 -9.56 5.85 -1.31
C ALA A 40 -8.13 5.77 -0.74
N VAL A 41 -7.91 4.75 0.08
CA VAL A 41 -6.58 4.27 0.44
C VAL A 41 -6.00 3.53 -0.76
N ASP A 42 -4.78 3.86 -1.17
CA ASP A 42 -4.15 3.22 -2.33
C ASP A 42 -3.76 1.76 -2.03
N LEU A 43 -3.57 0.95 -3.07
CA LEU A 43 -3.03 -0.41 -2.96
C LEU A 43 -1.52 -0.47 -3.25
N ILE A 44 -0.94 0.63 -3.70
CA ILE A 44 0.46 0.68 -4.16
C ILE A 44 1.41 0.86 -2.98
N SER A 45 1.07 1.80 -2.08
CA SER A 45 1.87 2.11 -0.91
C SER A 45 1.53 1.13 0.20
N PRO A 46 2.49 0.42 0.83
CA PRO A 46 2.18 -0.45 1.97
C PRO A 46 1.71 0.34 3.19
N ILE A 47 2.10 1.61 3.32
CA ILE A 47 1.77 2.47 4.47
C ILE A 47 0.96 3.67 4.00
N THR A 48 -0.12 3.98 4.72
CA THR A 48 -0.88 5.22 4.59
C THR A 48 -0.86 6.00 5.91
N HIS A 49 -0.38 7.23 5.87
CA HIS A 49 -0.62 8.23 6.90
C HIS A 49 -1.94 8.93 6.60
N LEU A 50 -2.91 8.75 7.48
CA LEU A 50 -4.21 9.38 7.41
C LEU A 50 -4.19 10.71 8.16
N VAL A 51 -4.66 11.77 7.50
CA VAL A 51 -4.93 13.08 8.10
C VAL A 51 -6.41 13.34 7.92
N THR A 52 -7.19 13.27 8.99
CA THR A 52 -8.61 13.62 8.91
C THR A 52 -8.80 15.13 9.06
N THR A 53 -9.88 15.64 8.49
CA THR A 53 -10.26 17.06 8.53
C THR A 53 -11.69 17.26 9.06
N GLY A 54 -12.25 16.22 9.66
CA GLY A 54 -13.65 16.05 10.03
C GLY A 54 -13.96 14.55 10.08
N ALA A 55 -15.25 14.20 10.16
CA ALA A 55 -15.65 12.82 9.90
C ALA A 55 -15.32 12.46 8.43
N ASN A 56 -14.44 11.49 8.22
CA ASN A 56 -13.96 11.12 6.89
C ASN A 56 -14.28 9.65 6.57
N ALA A 57 -15.02 9.43 5.50
CA ALA A 57 -15.24 8.11 4.92
C ALA A 57 -14.04 7.71 4.06
N LEU A 58 -13.49 6.54 4.33
CA LEU A 58 -12.34 5.97 3.64
C LEU A 58 -12.73 4.65 2.99
N THR A 59 -12.17 4.36 1.82
CA THR A 59 -12.41 3.08 1.12
C THR A 59 -11.11 2.36 0.84
N LEU A 60 -11.17 1.03 0.80
CA LEU A 60 -10.06 0.18 0.40
C LEU A 60 -10.57 -0.89 -0.58
N ALA A 61 -10.07 -0.84 -1.81
CA ALA A 61 -10.36 -1.87 -2.81
C ALA A 61 -9.71 -3.21 -2.42
N ASP A 62 -10.13 -4.30 -3.07
CA ASP A 62 -9.49 -5.60 -2.88
C ASP A 62 -8.02 -5.57 -3.32
N GLY A 63 -7.16 -6.16 -2.48
CA GLY A 63 -5.75 -6.31 -2.77
C GLY A 63 -5.44 -7.55 -3.61
N GLU A 64 -4.15 -7.85 -3.73
CA GLU A 64 -3.65 -9.13 -4.22
C GLU A 64 -3.40 -10.08 -3.04
N GLU A 65 -3.48 -11.39 -3.29
CA GLU A 65 -3.23 -12.41 -2.26
C GLU A 65 -1.85 -12.25 -1.60
N GLY A 66 -1.85 -12.17 -0.27
CA GLY A 66 -0.65 -11.94 0.54
C GLY A 66 -0.28 -10.47 0.72
N GLN A 67 -1.05 -9.52 0.18
CA GLN A 67 -0.78 -8.10 0.33
C GLN A 67 -0.99 -7.63 1.78
N ILE A 68 -0.05 -6.83 2.28
CA ILE A 68 -0.11 -6.22 3.61
C ILE A 68 -0.33 -4.71 3.47
N LYS A 69 -1.24 -4.16 4.27
CA LYS A 69 -1.50 -2.73 4.35
C LYS A 69 -1.44 -2.24 5.80
N TYR A 70 -0.71 -1.16 6.02
CA TYR A 70 -0.64 -0.43 7.26
C TYR A 70 -1.28 0.94 7.08
N ILE A 71 -2.16 1.31 8.01
CA ILE A 71 -2.76 2.65 8.04
C ILE A 71 -2.55 3.18 9.44
N VAL A 72 -2.06 4.42 9.53
CA VAL A 72 -1.86 5.12 10.81
C VAL A 72 -2.46 6.52 10.69
N MET A 73 -3.34 6.87 11.61
CA MET A 73 -3.88 8.22 11.74
C MET A 73 -2.80 9.13 12.31
N LYS A 74 -2.31 10.06 11.50
CA LYS A 74 -1.26 11.01 11.84
C LYS A 74 -1.82 12.29 12.48
N THR A 75 -2.99 12.73 12.04
CA THR A 75 -3.61 13.97 12.51
C THR A 75 -5.10 13.76 12.61
N ASP A 76 -5.63 14.19 13.74
CA ASP A 76 -7.05 14.10 14.06
C ASP A 76 -7.73 15.46 13.86
N GLY A 77 -8.69 15.47 12.93
CA GLY A 77 -9.72 16.50 12.79
C GLY A 77 -11.14 15.95 12.95
N GLY A 78 -11.30 14.70 13.38
CA GLY A 78 -12.51 13.90 13.46
C GLY A 78 -12.30 12.45 12.99
N ASP A 79 -13.23 11.56 13.30
CA ASP A 79 -13.09 10.11 13.07
C ASP A 79 -12.90 9.76 11.60
N GLY A 80 -11.96 8.85 11.32
CA GLY A 80 -11.79 8.23 10.01
C GLY A 80 -12.42 6.84 10.00
N THR A 81 -13.41 6.59 9.12
CA THR A 81 -14.04 5.26 8.99
C THR A 81 -13.63 4.61 7.69
N LEU A 82 -12.87 3.52 7.76
CA LEU A 82 -12.48 2.69 6.63
C LEU A 82 -13.49 1.59 6.37
N THR A 83 -14.00 1.53 5.14
CA THR A 83 -14.84 0.46 4.61
C THR A 83 -14.09 -0.25 3.47
N PRO A 84 -13.38 -1.36 3.74
CA PRO A 84 -12.85 -2.22 2.69
C PRO A 84 -13.98 -2.86 1.88
N THR A 85 -13.74 -3.14 0.59
CA THR A 85 -14.72 -3.85 -0.26
C THR A 85 -15.08 -5.22 0.30
N ASN A 86 -14.07 -5.99 0.72
CA ASN A 86 -14.24 -7.26 1.41
C ASN A 86 -13.41 -7.26 2.70
N LEU A 87 -14.07 -7.12 3.85
CA LEU A 87 -13.45 -7.28 5.17
C LEU A 87 -13.94 -8.60 5.79
N GLY A 88 -13.05 -9.56 5.96
CA GLY A 88 -13.41 -10.94 6.31
C GLY A 88 -13.76 -11.14 7.79
N ASN A 89 -13.44 -10.18 8.65
CA ASN A 89 -13.66 -10.25 10.11
C ASN A 89 -14.42 -9.05 10.69
N GLY A 90 -15.07 -8.24 9.85
CA GLY A 90 -15.90 -7.10 10.26
C GLY A 90 -16.48 -6.38 9.03
N SER A 91 -17.00 -5.18 9.23
CA SER A 91 -17.52 -4.32 8.16
C SER A 91 -16.74 -3.02 8.01
N THR A 92 -16.25 -2.47 9.12
CA THR A 92 -15.49 -1.21 9.11
C THR A 92 -14.40 -1.18 10.17
N LEU A 93 -13.43 -0.28 9.97
CA LEU A 93 -12.43 0.09 10.96
C LEU A 93 -12.51 1.60 11.21
N THR A 94 -12.67 2.02 12.45
CA THR A 94 -12.69 3.44 12.83
C THR A 94 -11.40 3.82 13.53
N PHE A 95 -10.80 4.91 13.09
CA PHE A 95 -9.66 5.59 13.72
C PHE A 95 -10.23 6.81 14.45
N ASP A 96 -10.24 6.75 15.78
CA ASP A 96 -10.89 7.74 16.64
C ASP A 96 -9.89 8.85 17.01
N ASP A 97 -8.62 8.50 17.22
CA ASP A 97 -7.57 9.44 17.66
C ASP A 97 -6.31 9.38 16.78
N ALA A 98 -5.55 10.48 16.75
CA ALA A 98 -4.22 10.49 16.17
C ALA A 98 -3.30 9.49 16.91
N GLY A 99 -2.67 8.60 16.14
CA GLY A 99 -1.91 7.45 16.63
C GLY A 99 -2.63 6.13 16.36
N ASP A 100 -3.93 6.15 16.05
CA ASP A 100 -4.66 4.93 15.75
C ASP A 100 -4.14 4.23 14.51
N SER A 101 -4.15 2.90 14.54
CA SER A 101 -3.55 2.08 13.51
C SER A 101 -4.38 0.88 13.12
N ALA A 102 -4.25 0.47 11.85
CA ALA A 102 -4.77 -0.79 11.35
C ALA A 102 -3.74 -1.54 10.51
N HIS A 103 -3.56 -2.82 10.84
CA HIS A 103 -2.69 -3.76 10.14
C HIS A 103 -3.57 -4.79 9.43
N LEU A 104 -3.53 -4.79 8.10
CA LEU A 104 -4.41 -5.57 7.26
C LEU A 104 -3.60 -6.55 6.41
N LEU A 105 -4.14 -7.77 6.25
CA LEU A 105 -3.64 -8.78 5.32
C LEU A 105 -4.76 -9.13 4.33
N PHE A 106 -4.51 -9.00 3.05
CA PHE A 106 -5.42 -9.51 2.02
C PHE A 106 -5.13 -10.99 1.79
N THR A 107 -6.06 -11.86 2.17
CA THR A 107 -5.99 -13.26 1.79
C THR A 107 -7.36 -13.91 1.67
N ASN A 108 -7.47 -15.01 0.92
CA ASN A 108 -8.72 -15.71 0.69
C ASN A 108 -9.83 -14.77 0.18
N GLY A 109 -9.46 -13.85 -0.71
CA GLY A 109 -10.35 -12.84 -1.29
C GLY A 109 -10.89 -11.78 -0.33
N ASN A 110 -10.31 -11.64 0.88
CA ASN A 110 -10.76 -10.69 1.89
C ASN A 110 -9.57 -9.97 2.54
N TRP A 111 -9.77 -8.73 2.96
CA TRP A 111 -8.94 -8.10 3.97
C TRP A 111 -9.24 -8.68 5.35
N TYR A 112 -8.22 -8.96 6.14
CA TYR A 112 -8.35 -9.32 7.54
C TYR A 112 -7.64 -8.29 8.39
N PHE A 113 -8.35 -7.71 9.37
CA PHE A 113 -7.73 -6.91 10.41
C PHE A 113 -6.94 -7.83 11.35
N MET A 114 -5.62 -7.73 11.29
CA MET A 114 -4.70 -8.59 12.03
C MET A 114 -4.26 -7.97 13.37
N GLY A 115 -4.51 -6.67 13.56
CA GLY A 115 -4.19 -5.93 14.78
C GLY A 115 -4.06 -4.43 14.54
N GLY A 116 -3.85 -3.70 15.63
CA GLY A 116 -3.86 -2.25 15.66
C GLY A 116 -4.72 -1.75 16.82
N THR A 117 -5.01 -0.45 16.81
CA THR A 117 -5.86 0.20 17.82
C THR A 117 -7.17 0.74 17.24
N ALA A 118 -7.30 0.78 15.92
CA ALA A 118 -8.57 1.11 15.26
C ALA A 118 -9.66 0.14 15.73
N THR A 119 -10.86 0.69 15.97
CA THR A 119 -12.01 -0.09 16.42
C THR A 119 -12.61 -0.86 15.24
N LEU A 120 -12.60 -2.19 15.33
CA LEU A 120 -13.27 -3.09 14.39
C LEU A 120 -14.75 -3.20 14.75
N ALA A 121 -15.63 -2.97 13.77
CA ALA A 121 -17.08 -3.13 13.90
C ALA A 121 -17.64 -4.18 12.93
#